data_AF-A0A7S7QWA1-F1
#
_entry.id   AF-A0A7S7QWA1-F1
#
_cell.length_a   1.000
_cell.length_b   1.000
_cell.length_c   1.000
_cell.angle_alpha   90.00
_cell.angle_beta   90.00
_cell.angle_gamma   90.00
#
_symmetry.space_group_name_H-M   'P 1'
#
loop_
_entity.id
_entity.type
_entity.pdbx_description
1 polymer ?
#
loop_
_entity_poly.entity_id
_entity_poly.type
_entity_poly.pdbx_seq_one_letter_code
_entity_poly.pdbx_strand_id
1 'polypeptide(L)' 'MPGKRNRKRPAGSLQERLLAMAELARRRAEEIPEGEERKKLLQKAELTEHSAEIEAWLVPTASSK' A
#
# COMPACT_ATOMS: atom_id res chain seq x y z
N MET A 1 -8.75 13.05 -28.59
CA MET A 1 -9.86 12.80 -27.63
C MET A 1 -9.27 12.62 -26.24
N PRO A 2 -9.59 13.45 -25.22
CA PRO A 2 -9.14 13.15 -23.86
C PRO A 2 -9.92 11.92 -23.37
N GLY A 3 -9.20 10.82 -23.15
CA GLY A 3 -9.78 9.55 -22.69
C GLY A 3 -10.53 9.73 -21.36
N LYS A 4 -11.70 9.07 -21.26
CA LYS A 4 -12.57 9.13 -20.07
C LYS A 4 -11.77 8.60 -18.87
N ARG A 5 -11.43 9.50 -17.93
CA ARG A 5 -10.68 9.15 -16.72
C ARG A 5 -11.52 8.20 -15.86
N ASN A 6 -10.91 7.14 -15.35
CA ASN A 6 -11.58 6.20 -14.48
C ASN A 6 -11.79 6.86 -13.11
N ARG A 7 -13.00 7.38 -12.86
CA ARG A 7 -13.38 8.12 -11.64
C ARG A 7 -13.92 7.24 -10.52
N LYS A 8 -13.92 5.91 -10.69
CA LYS A 8 -14.39 5.01 -9.64
C LYS A 8 -13.44 5.11 -8.44
N ARG A 9 -13.99 5.43 -7.27
CA ARG A 9 -13.24 5.40 -6.03
C ARG A 9 -12.80 3.96 -5.77
N PRO A 10 -11.53 3.74 -5.41
CA PRO A 10 -11.06 2.45 -4.94
C PRO A 10 -11.91 1.99 -3.74
N ALA A 11 -12.14 0.69 -3.63
CA ALA A 11 -12.80 0.13 -2.46
C ALA A 11 -11.85 0.18 -1.23
N GLY A 12 -12.43 0.39 -0.04
CA GLY A 12 -11.69 0.45 1.22
C GLY A 12 -11.03 1.80 1.51
N SER A 13 -10.47 1.94 2.72
CA SER A 13 -9.69 3.11 3.12
C SER A 13 -8.35 3.18 2.36
N LEU A 14 -7.67 4.33 2.41
CA LEU A 14 -6.32 4.42 1.86
C LEU A 14 -5.36 3.54 2.68
N GLN A 15 -5.47 3.57 4.00
CA GLN A 15 -4.74 2.68 4.92
C GLN A 15 -4.84 1.20 4.52
N GLU A 16 -6.06 0.68 4.37
CA GLU A 16 -6.33 -0.73 4.05
C GLU A 16 -5.65 -1.14 2.73
N ARG A 17 -5.71 -0.24 1.73
CA ARG A 17 -5.08 -0.50 0.44
C ARG A 17 -3.56 -0.49 0.53
N LEU A 18 -2.97 0.40 1.34
CA LEU A 18 -1.53 0.43 1.55
C LEU A 18 -1.04 -0.83 2.27
N LEU A 19 -1.75 -1.28 3.30
CA LEU A 19 -1.46 -2.54 4.00
C LEU A 19 -1.58 -3.75 3.07
N ALA A 20 -2.64 -3.83 2.26
CA ALA A 20 -2.80 -4.90 1.27
C ALA A 20 -1.68 -4.91 0.22
N MET A 21 -1.20 -3.72 -0.19
CA MET A 21 -0.06 -3.61 -1.11
C MET A 21 1.25 -4.09 -0.48
N ALA A 22 1.47 -3.77 0.80
CA ALA A 22 2.65 -4.23 1.54
C ALA A 22 2.67 -5.75 1.69
N GLU A 23 1.53 -6.32 2.08
CA GLU A 23 1.37 -7.77 2.20
C GLU A 23 1.61 -8.49 0.88
N LEU A 24 1.05 -7.98 -0.22
CA LEU A 24 1.28 -8.53 -1.55
C LEU A 24 2.76 -8.46 -1.96
N ALA A 25 3.45 -7.38 -1.63
CA ALA A 25 4.88 -7.23 -1.90
C ALA A 25 5.71 -8.24 -1.09
N ARG A 26 5.37 -8.48 0.18
CA ARG A 26 6.00 -9.53 1.00
C ARG A 26 5.78 -10.93 0.45
N ARG A 27 4.53 -11.29 0.13
CA ARG A 27 4.21 -12.60 -0.46
C ARG A 27 5.00 -12.85 -1.74
N ARG A 28 5.10 -11.85 -2.62
CA ARG A 28 5.93 -11.97 -3.84
C ARG A 28 7.42 -12.10 -3.52
N ALA A 29 7.91 -11.44 -2.47
CA ALA A 29 9.30 -11.56 -2.04
C ALA A 29 9.61 -12.95 -1.45
N GLU A 30 8.61 -13.65 -0.91
CA GLU A 30 8.74 -15.03 -0.42
C GLU A 30 8.74 -16.05 -1.56
N GLU A 31 8.04 -15.77 -2.65
CA GLU A 31 7.97 -16.65 -3.83
C GLU A 31 9.24 -16.66 -4.69
N ILE A 32 10.11 -15.66 -4.54
CA ILE A 32 11.33 -15.53 -5.34
C ILE A 32 12.61 -15.78 -4.53
N PRO A 33 13.66 -16.34 -5.16
CA PRO A 33 14.92 -16.59 -4.48
C PRO A 33 15.61 -15.29 -4.03
N GLU A 34 16.56 -15.45 -3.12
CA GLU A 34 17.35 -14.32 -2.62
C GLU A 34 18.10 -13.62 -3.75
N GLY A 35 17.93 -12.30 -3.82
CA GLY A 35 18.51 -11.49 -4.88
C GLY A 35 18.01 -10.05 -4.82
N GLU A 36 18.48 -9.23 -5.77
CA GLU A 36 18.12 -7.81 -5.85
C GLU A 36 16.62 -7.59 -6.04
N GLU A 37 15.94 -8.46 -6.78
CA GLU A 37 14.49 -8.35 -6.96
C GLU A 37 13.72 -8.58 -5.66
N ARG A 38 14.16 -9.56 -4.84
CA ARG A 38 13.60 -9.80 -3.51
C ARG A 38 13.79 -8.60 -2.60
N LYS A 39 14.99 -8.01 -2.60
CA LYS A 39 15.29 -6.80 -1.82
C LYS A 39 14.39 -5.62 -2.22
N LYS A 40 14.18 -5.41 -3.52
CA LYS A 40 13.27 -4.36 -4.02
C LYS A 40 11.83 -4.57 -3.58
N LEU A 41 11.34 -5.81 -3.59
CA LEU A 41 10.00 -6.13 -3.11
C LEU A 41 9.86 -5.91 -1.60
N LEU A 42 10.86 -6.30 -0.81
CA LEU A 42 10.89 -6.05 0.63
C LEU A 42 10.95 -4.56 0.95
N GLN A 43 11.81 -3.80 0.27
CA GLN A 43 11.88 -2.35 0.42
C GLN A 43 10.55 -1.69 0.04
N LYS A 44 9.90 -2.18 -1.02
CA LYS A 44 8.58 -1.70 -1.41
C LYS A 44 7.54 -1.96 -0.32
N ALA A 45 7.53 -3.16 0.27
CA ALA A 45 6.62 -3.50 1.36
C ALA A 45 6.81 -2.56 2.55
N GLU A 46 8.05 -2.39 2.98
CA GLU A 46 8.43 -1.50 4.08
C GLU A 46 7.99 -0.06 3.83
N LEU A 47 8.26 0.50 2.65
CA LEU A 47 7.83 1.86 2.31
C LEU A 47 6.30 2.00 2.31
N THR A 48 5.58 0.98 1.85
CA THR A 48 4.11 1.00 1.85
C THR A 48 3.52 0.88 3.27
N GLU A 49 4.18 0.17 4.18
CA GLU A 49 3.80 0.12 5.60
C GLU A 49 3.99 1.47 6.28
N HIS A 50 5.17 2.08 6.12
CA HIS A 50 5.41 3.43 6.65
C HIS A 50 4.41 4.44 6.09
N SER A 51 4.02 4.30 4.81
CA SER A 51 2.99 5.15 4.21
C SER A 51 1.61 4.93 4.87
N ALA A 52 1.27 3.70 5.25
CA ALA A 52 0.03 3.38 5.95
C ALA A 52 0.03 3.95 7.38
N GLU A 53 1.18 3.93 8.06
CA GLU A 53 1.35 4.55 9.38
C GLU A 53 1.21 6.07 9.32
N ILE A 54 1.82 6.71 8.31
CA ILE A 54 1.65 8.14 8.06
C ILE A 54 0.18 8.47 7.77
N GLU A 55 -0.50 7.67 6.95
CA GLU A 55 -1.92 7.84 6.69
C GLU A 55 -2.74 7.75 7.98
N ALA A 56 -2.48 6.75 8.82
CA ALA A 56 -3.16 6.57 10.09
C ALA A 56 -2.95 7.76 11.04
N TRP A 57 -1.76 8.38 11.00
CA TRP A 57 -1.45 9.58 11.77
C TRP A 57 -2.15 10.83 11.23
N LEU A 58 -2.24 10.96 9.90
CA LEU A 58 -2.83 12.11 9.22
C LEU A 58 -4.36 12.08 9.21
N VAL A 59 -4.97 10.89 9.22
CA VAL A 59 -6.41 10.76 9.39
C VAL A 59 -6.73 11.24 10.80
N PRO A 60 -7.43 12.39 10.96
CA PRO A 60 -7.87 12.82 12.28
C PRO A 60 -8.70 11.67 12.83
N THR A 61 -8.45 11.26 14.07
CA THR A 61 -9.28 10.25 14.75
C THR A 61 -10.74 10.65 14.57
N ALA A 62 -11.45 10.01 13.64
CA ALA A 62 -12.88 10.17 13.46
C ALA A 62 -13.54 9.40 14.62
N SER A 63 -13.31 9.92 15.82
CA SER A 63 -13.94 9.54 17.07
C SER A 63 -13.93 10.80 17.95
N SER A 64 -14.68 11.80 17.52
CA SER A 64 -15.55 12.50 18.45
C SER A 64 -16.95 12.36 17.87
N LYS A 65 -17.85 11.83 18.71
CA LYS A 65 -19.29 11.70 18.49
C LYS A 65 -19.94 12.97 17.93
#